data_AF-A0A2V9RHY4-F1
#
_entry.id   AF-A0A2V9RHY4-F1
#
_cell.length_a   1.000
_cell.length_b   1.000
_cell.length_c   1.000
_cell.angle_alpha   90.00
_cell.angle_beta   90.00
_cell.angle_gamma   90.00
#
_symmetry.space_group_name_H-M   'P 1'
#
loop_
_entity.id
_entity.type
_entity.pdbx_description
1 polymer ?
#
loop_
_entity_poly.entity_id
_entity_poly.type
_entity_poly.pdbx_seq_one_letter_code
_entity_poly.pdbx_strand_id
1 'polypeptide(L)' 'MIRTRPMLPDPDDEMVLETAINGRADAIVTFNDRDFRPVAARFRCSVVRPGEVIRGLAEETE' A
#
# COMPACT_ATOMS: atom_id res chain seq x y z
N MET A 1 -2.45 15.12 -20.26
CA MET A 1 -3.39 14.36 -19.41
C MET A 1 -3.03 12.89 -19.56
N ILE A 2 -2.32 12.31 -18.59
CA ILE A 2 -2.08 10.86 -18.60
C ILE A 2 -3.42 10.23 -18.24
N ARG A 3 -4.00 9.47 -19.17
CA ARG A 3 -5.26 8.75 -18.96
C ARG A 3 -4.90 7.34 -18.50
N THR A 4 -4.65 7.18 -17.21
CA THR A 4 -4.57 5.86 -16.57
C THR A 4 -6.00 5.32 -16.41
N ARG A 5 -6.15 3.99 -16.32
CA ARG A 5 -7.41 3.38 -15.88
C ARG A 5 -7.36 3.38 -14.35
N PRO A 6 -8.08 4.30 -13.67
CA PRO A 6 -7.99 4.40 -12.22
C PRO A 6 -8.37 3.06 -11.58
N MET A 7 -7.55 2.59 -10.66
CA MET A 7 -7.79 1.33 -9.95
C MET A 7 -8.55 1.55 -8.65
N LEU A 8 -8.39 2.72 -8.04
CA LEU A 8 -9.06 3.18 -6.84
C LEU A 8 -10.02 4.35 -7.16
N PRO A 9 -11.13 4.47 -6.40
CA PRO A 9 -12.11 5.53 -6.60
C PRO A 9 -11.63 6.89 -6.08
N ASP A 10 -10.75 6.89 -5.07
CA ASP A 10 -10.17 8.11 -4.50
C ASP A 10 -8.86 8.46 -5.24
N PRO A 11 -8.75 9.64 -5.87
CA PRO A 11 -7.53 10.07 -6.56
C PRO A 11 -6.31 10.15 -5.66
N ASP A 12 -6.46 10.46 -4.37
CA ASP A 12 -5.34 10.56 -3.44
C ASP A 12 -4.81 9.15 -3.10
N ASP A 13 -5.71 8.18 -2.91
CA ASP A 13 -5.31 6.79 -2.72
C ASP A 13 -4.67 6.20 -3.99
N GLU A 14 -5.17 6.56 -5.18
CA GLU A 14 -4.58 6.13 -6.46
C GLU A 14 -3.12 6.59 -6.58
N MET A 15 -2.81 7.84 -6.22
CA MET A 15 -1.43 8.35 -6.25
C MET A 15 -0.50 7.56 -5.31
N VAL A 16 -0.98 7.17 -4.13
CA VAL A 16 -0.21 6.35 -3.18
C VAL A 16 0.04 4.95 -3.74
N LEU A 17 -0.99 4.33 -4.30
CA LEU A 17 -0.89 3.01 -4.92
C LEU A 17 0.08 3.03 -6.11
N GLU A 18 -0.04 4.01 -7.01
CA GLU A 18 0.87 4.16 -8.15
C GLU A 18 2.31 4.37 -7.67
N THR A 19 2.52 5.16 -6.62
CA THR A 19 3.84 5.39 -6.04
C THR A 19 4.45 4.10 -5.49
N ALA A 20 3.66 3.30 -4.75
CA ALA A 20 4.12 2.02 -4.21
C ALA A 20 4.49 1.02 -5.32
N ILE A 21 3.65 0.91 -6.35
CA ILE A 21 3.90 0.00 -7.49
C ILE A 21 5.14 0.44 -8.28
N ASN A 22 5.21 1.72 -8.65
CA ASN A 22 6.32 2.25 -9.44
C ASN A 22 7.64 2.22 -8.66
N GLY A 23 7.58 2.48 -7.35
CA GLY A 23 8.72 2.38 -6.43
C GLY A 23 9.12 0.96 -6.07
N ARG A 24 8.35 -0.07 -6.49
CA ARG A 24 8.53 -1.47 -6.07
C ARG A 24 8.56 -1.64 -4.55
N ALA A 25 7.69 -0.92 -3.85
CA ALA A 25 7.59 -1.02 -2.41
C ALA A 25 7.09 -2.40 -2.00
N ASP A 26 7.70 -2.97 -0.96
CA ASP A 26 7.26 -4.24 -0.38
C ASP A 26 5.86 -4.12 0.27
N ALA A 27 5.54 -2.95 0.82
CA ALA A 27 4.27 -2.69 1.47
C ALA A 27 3.83 -1.22 1.43
N ILE A 28 2.51 -1.01 1.44
CA ILE A 28 1.83 0.23 1.84
C ILE A 28 1.47 0.10 3.31
N VAL A 29 1.99 1.02 4.14
CA VAL A 29 1.70 1.08 5.58
C VAL A 29 0.66 2.16 5.83
N THR A 30 -0.57 1.79 6.23
CA THR A 30 -1.66 2.75 6.38
C THR A 30 -2.70 2.31 7.42
N PHE A 31 -3.39 3.28 8.03
CA PHE A 31 -4.61 3.01 8.81
C PHE A 31 -5.85 2.83 7.93
N ASN A 32 -5.81 3.30 6.67
CA ASN A 32 -6.90 3.15 5.70
C ASN A 32 -6.76 1.86 4.86
N ASP A 33 -6.42 0.75 5.51
CA ASP A 33 -6.03 -0.48 4.80
C ASP A 33 -7.15 -1.05 3.91
N ARG A 34 -8.41 -0.80 4.28
CA ARG A 34 -9.59 -1.28 3.55
C ARG A 34 -9.63 -0.79 2.11
N ASP A 35 -9.18 0.42 1.85
CA ASP A 35 -9.36 1.05 0.54
C ASP A 35 -8.29 0.57 -0.45
N PHE A 36 -7.12 0.16 0.05
CA PHE A 36 -6.04 -0.39 -0.76
C PHE A 36 -6.10 -1.91 -0.96
N ARG A 37 -6.56 -2.67 0.04
CA ARG A 37 -6.57 -4.16 0.01
C ARG A 37 -7.16 -4.78 -1.27
N PRO A 38 -8.30 -4.31 -1.82
CA PRO A 38 -8.91 -4.91 -3.00
C PRO A 38 -8.02 -4.89 -4.24
N VAL A 39 -7.16 -3.87 -4.35
CA VAL A 39 -6.32 -3.63 -5.51
C VAL A 39 -4.89 -4.06 -5.27
N ALA A 40 -4.31 -3.75 -4.11
CA ALA A 40 -2.94 -4.11 -3.76
C ALA A 40 -2.69 -5.63 -3.80
N ALA A 41 -3.72 -6.46 -3.51
CA ALA A 41 -3.63 -7.92 -3.63
C ALA A 41 -3.29 -8.42 -5.05
N ARG A 42 -3.50 -7.59 -6.08
CA ARG A 42 -3.13 -7.91 -7.48
C ARG A 42 -1.66 -7.64 -7.77
N PHE A 43 -0.98 -6.94 -6.89
CA PHE A 43 0.42 -6.54 -7.01
C PHE A 43 1.24 -7.23 -5.92
N ARG A 44 2.56 -7.34 -6.10
CA ARG A 44 3.47 -7.86 -5.07
C ARG A 44 3.74 -6.79 -4.00
N CYS A 45 2.70 -6.13 -3.52
CA CYS A 45 2.77 -5.07 -2.53
C CYS A 45 1.74 -5.37 -1.42
N SER A 46 2.23 -5.54 -0.20
CA SER A 46 1.38 -5.84 0.95
C SER A 46 0.68 -4.57 1.45
N VAL A 47 -0.47 -4.71 2.09
CA VAL A 47 -1.11 -3.61 2.82
C VAL A 47 -1.16 -3.99 4.29
N VAL A 48 -0.44 -3.23 5.12
CA VAL A 48 -0.24 -3.53 6.54
C VAL A 48 -0.57 -2.31 7.40
N ARG A 49 -1.02 -2.56 8.62
CA ARG A 49 -1.26 -1.47 9.58
C ARG A 49 0.06 -1.05 10.24
N PRO A 50 0.25 0.24 10.58
CA PRO A 50 1.46 0.71 11.24
C PRO A 50 1.85 -0.10 12.49
N GLY A 51 0.87 -0.49 13.32
CA GLY A 51 1.13 -1.28 14.53
C GLY A 51 1.69 -2.68 14.25
N GLU A 52 1.38 -3.28 13.10
CA GLU A 52 1.93 -4.58 12.70
C GLU A 52 3.39 -4.45 12.30
N VAL A 53 3.75 -3.36 11.62
CA VAL A 53 5.13 -3.06 11.22
C VAL A 53 6.01 -2.82 12.45
N ILE A 54 5.55 -1.98 13.38
CA ILE A 54 6.31 -1.69 14.61
C ILE A 54 6.53 -2.95 15.43
N ARG A 55 5.52 -3.81 15.55
CA ARG A 55 5.65 -5.08 16.27
C ARG A 55 6.67 -6.00 15.59
N GLY A 56 6.62 -6.17 14.28
CA GLY A 56 7.58 -7.01 13.55
C GLY A 56 9.02 -6.52 13.68
N LEU A 57 9.24 -5.20 13.60
CA LEU A 57 10.57 -4.61 13.79
C LEU A 57 11.13 -4.83 15.20
N ALA A 58 10.27 -4.83 16.23
CA ALA A 58 10.68 -5.13 17.59
C ALA A 58 11.09 -6.60 17.76
N GLU A 59 10.37 -7.52 17.11
CA GLU A 59 10.66 -8.96 17.11
C GLU A 59 11.95 -9.30 16.34
N GLU A 60 12.33 -8.54 15.31
CA GLU A 60 13.58 -8.72 14.56
C GLU A 60 14.84 -8.26 15.30
N THR A 61 14.69 -7.47 16.37
CA THR A 61 15.81 -6.95 17.16
C THR A 61 16.22 -7.83 18.35
N GLU A 62 15.57 -8.98 18.53
CA GLU A 62 15.92 -10.03 19.50
C GLU A 62 16.68 -11.20 18.84
#